data_AF-T1HJY1-F1
#
_entry.id   AF-T1HJY1-F1
#
_cell.length_a   1.000
_cell.length_b   1.000
_cell.length_c   1.000
_cell.angle_alpha   90.00
_cell.angle_beta   90.00
_cell.angle_gamma   90.00
#
_symmetry.space_group_name_H-M   'P 1'
#
loop_
_entity.id
_entity.type
_entity.pdbx_description
1 polymer ?
#
loop_
_entity_poly.entity_id
_entity_poly.type
_entity_poly.pdbx_seq_one_letter_code
_entity_poly.pdbx_strand_id
1 'polypeptide(L)'
;MAMSLTKEFYKRIPTFDGNPSELVIFTSKVENLFGTFCRENNPHRIQNHLTLLEEAQLRLVGEARQCLYEQEFTTVAQLLDRLKSQFKDSRTTEQLKLNLFNTKPNPREHPFDF
;
A
#
# COMPACT_ATOMS: atom_id res chain seq x y z
N MET A 1 23.46 5.29 11.67
CA MET A 1 23.91 4.14 10.85
C MET A 1 23.34 4.30 9.46
N ALA A 2 24.16 4.26 8.42
CA ALA A 2 23.67 4.19 7.04
C ALA A 2 23.04 2.80 6.83
N MET A 3 21.83 2.75 6.29
CA MET A 3 21.11 1.49 6.05
C MET A 3 20.78 1.38 4.57
N SER A 4 21.20 0.28 3.94
CA SER A 4 20.81 -0.03 2.57
C SER A 4 19.49 -0.83 2.59
N LEU A 5 18.60 -0.55 1.65
CA LEU A 5 17.37 -1.31 1.47
C LEU A 5 17.73 -2.67 0.81
N THR A 6 17.66 -3.74 1.59
CA THR A 6 17.95 -5.10 1.10
C THR A 6 16.68 -5.87 0.74
N LYS A 7 16.86 -6.95 -0.03
CA LYS A 7 15.78 -7.88 -0.43
C LYS A 7 14.94 -8.39 0.71
N GLU A 8 15.51 -8.52 1.89
CA GLU A 8 14.78 -9.00 3.07
C GLU A 8 13.70 -8.05 3.58
N PHE A 9 13.84 -6.75 3.27
CA PHE A 9 12.88 -5.72 3.63
C PHE A 9 11.79 -5.58 2.57
N TYR A 10 12.17 -5.42 1.30
CA TYR A 10 11.19 -5.19 0.23
C TYR A 10 10.42 -6.45 -0.17
N LYS A 11 10.94 -7.67 0.10
CA LYS A 11 10.16 -8.91 -0.07
C LYS A 11 8.90 -8.98 0.81
N ARG A 12 8.83 -8.14 1.85
CA ARG A 12 7.70 -8.06 2.78
C ARG A 12 6.60 -7.10 2.30
N ILE A 13 6.79 -6.43 1.16
CA ILE A 13 5.73 -5.67 0.51
C ILE A 13 4.72 -6.69 -0.03
N PRO A 14 3.44 -6.64 0.39
CA PRO A 14 2.43 -7.54 -0.14
C PRO A 14 2.17 -7.24 -1.61
N THR A 15 1.59 -8.19 -2.34
CA THR A 15 1.02 -7.91 -3.66
C THR A 15 -0.24 -7.06 -3.50
N PHE A 16 -0.54 -6.23 -4.50
CA PHE A 16 -1.76 -5.42 -4.52
C PHE A 16 -2.44 -5.55 -5.88
N ASP A 17 -3.70 -5.98 -5.88
CA ASP A 17 -4.47 -6.28 -7.10
C ASP A 17 -5.47 -5.18 -7.48
N GLY A 18 -5.73 -4.23 -6.58
CA GLY A 18 -6.73 -3.17 -6.73
C GLY A 18 -7.77 -3.14 -5.60
N ASN A 19 -7.81 -4.15 -4.72
CA ASN A 19 -8.79 -4.22 -3.64
C ASN A 19 -8.61 -3.07 -2.61
N PRO A 20 -9.61 -2.18 -2.41
CA PRO A 20 -9.50 -1.06 -1.48
C PRO A 20 -9.16 -1.45 -0.03
N SER A 21 -9.54 -2.65 0.41
CA SER A 21 -9.23 -3.15 1.76
C SER A 21 -7.74 -3.46 1.95
N GLU A 22 -7.03 -3.82 0.88
CA GLU A 22 -5.60 -4.14 0.91
C GLU A 22 -4.72 -2.91 0.66
N LEU A 23 -5.29 -1.85 0.07
CA LEU A 23 -4.59 -0.62 -0.29
C LEU A 23 -3.89 0.00 0.92
N VAL A 24 -4.56 0.04 2.08
CA VAL A 24 -3.99 0.61 3.31
C VAL A 24 -2.78 -0.20 3.77
N ILE A 25 -2.84 -1.53 3.71
CA ILE A 25 -1.76 -2.42 4.13
C ILE A 25 -0.55 -2.24 3.20
N PHE A 26 -0.80 -2.23 1.89
CA PHE A 26 0.24 -2.03 0.88
C PHE A 26 0.94 -0.68 1.03
N THR A 27 0.15 0.41 1.04
CA THR A 27 0.70 1.78 1.10
C THR A 27 1.44 2.03 2.42
N SER A 28 0.87 1.59 3.55
CA SER A 28 1.54 1.72 4.85
C SER A 28 2.88 0.98 4.87
N LYS A 29 2.98 -0.19 4.23
CA LYS A 29 4.23 -0.93 4.19
C LYS A 29 5.32 -0.21 3.41
N VAL A 30 4.96 0.34 2.25
CA VAL A 30 5.88 1.12 1.40
C VAL A 30 6.30 2.41 2.09
N GLU A 31 5.36 3.13 2.72
CA GLU A 31 5.63 4.35 3.49
C GLU A 31 6.59 4.09 4.66
N ASN A 32 6.40 2.99 5.38
CA ASN A 32 7.31 2.62 6.47
C ASN A 32 8.74 2.34 5.98
N LEU A 33 8.88 1.65 4.84
CA LEU A 33 10.19 1.41 4.23
C LEU A 33 10.83 2.71 3.73
N PHE A 34 10.05 3.56 3.06
CA PHE A 34 10.51 4.89 2.64
C PHE A 34 11.00 5.71 3.84
N GLY A 35 10.17 5.81 4.87
CA GLY A 35 10.47 6.53 6.10
C GLY A 35 11.63 5.94 6.89
N THR A 36 12.07 4.71 6.64
CA THR A 36 13.23 4.09 7.31
C THR A 36 14.50 4.23 6.48
N PHE A 37 14.43 3.94 5.18
CA PHE A 37 15.60 3.79 4.31
C PHE A 37 15.88 5.02 3.43
N CYS A 38 14.90 5.89 3.20
CA CYS A 38 15.03 7.05 2.31
C CYS A 38 15.13 8.40 3.06
N ARG A 39 15.47 8.38 4.36
CA ARG A 39 15.70 9.59 5.16
C ARG A 39 16.86 10.42 4.64
N GLU A 40 16.81 11.74 4.86
CA GLU A 40 17.84 12.69 4.40
C GLU A 40 19.24 12.38 4.92
N ASN A 41 19.34 11.82 6.13
CA ASN A 41 20.61 11.45 6.77
C ASN A 41 21.19 10.12 6.28
N ASN A 42 20.55 9.45 5.30
CA ASN A 42 21.04 8.21 4.74
C ASN A 42 21.83 8.46 3.43
N PRO A 43 23.12 8.12 3.35
CA PRO A 43 23.90 8.31 2.13
C PRO A 43 23.38 7.50 0.94
N HIS A 44 22.64 6.42 1.19
CA HIS A 44 22.05 5.58 0.13
C HIS A 44 20.62 5.99 -0.24
N ARG A 45 20.12 7.16 0.20
CA ARG A 45 18.69 7.51 0.04
C ARG A 45 18.20 7.41 -1.41
N ILE A 46 19.01 7.86 -2.38
CA ILE A 46 18.62 7.91 -3.79
C ILE A 46 18.48 6.48 -4.33
N GLN A 47 19.49 5.64 -4.08
CA GLN A 47 19.46 4.24 -4.46
C GLN A 47 18.29 3.50 -3.79
N ASN A 48 18.12 3.69 -2.49
CA ASN A 48 17.03 3.07 -1.73
C ASN A 48 15.66 3.48 -2.26
N HIS A 49 15.50 4.74 -2.65
CA HIS A 49 14.28 5.26 -3.22
C HIS A 49 13.96 4.64 -4.59
N LEU A 50 14.94 4.54 -5.48
CA LEU A 50 14.79 3.91 -6.79
C LEU A 50 14.44 2.42 -6.63
N THR A 51 15.17 1.70 -5.78
CA THR A 51 14.91 0.28 -5.50
C THR A 51 13.52 0.08 -4.88
N LEU A 52 13.11 0.93 -3.93
CA LEU A 52 11.77 0.83 -3.33
C LEU A 52 10.66 1.09 -4.34
N LEU A 53 10.85 2.06 -5.23
CA LEU A 53 9.89 2.39 -6.27
C LEU A 53 9.72 1.23 -7.26
N GLU A 54 10.83 0.67 -7.74
CA GLU A 54 10.82 -0.50 -8.64
C GLU A 54 10.13 -1.70 -7.98
N GLU A 55 10.55 -2.04 -6.75
CA GLU A 55 9.99 -3.18 -6.03
C GLU A 55 8.51 -2.99 -5.68
N ALA A 56 8.06 -1.76 -5.38
CA ALA A 56 6.64 -1.47 -5.17
C ALA A 56 5.83 -1.66 -6.46
N GLN A 57 6.35 -1.23 -7.62
CA GLN A 57 5.68 -1.43 -8.91
C GLN A 57 5.58 -2.91 -9.29
N LEU A 58 6.63 -3.70 -9.04
CA LEU A 58 6.63 -5.15 -9.31
C LEU A 58 5.60 -5.92 -8.48
N ARG A 59 5.13 -5.35 -7.37
CA ARG A 59 4.11 -5.95 -6.48
C ARG A 59 2.69 -5.62 -6.91
N LEU A 60 2.51 -4.73 -7.88
CA LEU A 60 1.22 -4.47 -8.49
C LEU A 60 0.85 -5.63 -9.42
N VAL A 61 -0.33 -6.18 -9.22
CA VAL A 61 -0.89 -7.28 -10.02
C VAL A 61 -2.32 -6.93 -10.45
N GLY A 62 -2.94 -7.78 -11.26
CA GLY A 62 -4.35 -7.64 -11.62
C GLY A 62 -4.72 -6.26 -12.18
N GLU A 63 -5.84 -5.72 -11.68
CA GLU A 63 -6.40 -4.43 -12.10
C GLU A 63 -5.46 -3.26 -11.74
N ALA A 64 -4.81 -3.32 -10.56
CA ALA A 64 -3.84 -2.31 -10.15
C ALA A 64 -2.69 -2.16 -11.16
N ARG A 65 -2.16 -3.28 -11.67
CA ARG A 65 -1.12 -3.26 -12.70
C ARG A 65 -1.63 -2.70 -14.03
N GLN A 66 -2.84 -3.09 -14.44
CA GLN A 66 -3.42 -2.64 -15.70
C GLN A 66 -3.73 -1.14 -15.70
N CYS A 67 -4.36 -0.65 -14.63
CA CYS A 67 -4.74 0.76 -14.46
C CYS A 67 -3.53 1.71 -14.51
N LEU A 68 -2.37 1.24 -14.05
CA LEU A 68 -1.15 2.02 -13.94
C LEU A 68 -0.10 1.69 -15.00
N TYR A 69 -0.40 0.82 -15.97
CA TYR A 69 0.58 0.30 -16.93
C TYR A 69 1.27 1.38 -17.77
N GLU A 70 0.53 2.39 -18.22
CA GLU A 70 1.06 3.48 -19.07
C GLU A 70 1.61 4.66 -18.26
N GLN A 71 1.62 4.56 -16.93
CA GLN A 71 2.01 5.67 -16.07
C GLN A 71 3.45 5.51 -15.61
N GLU A 72 4.27 6.52 -15.88
CA GLU A 72 5.63 6.59 -15.37
C GLU A 72 5.66 7.27 -14.01
N PHE A 73 6.22 6.58 -13.02
CA PHE A 73 6.45 7.12 -11.69
C PHE A 73 7.93 7.40 -11.51
N THR A 74 8.25 8.63 -11.09
CA THR A 74 9.64 9.02 -10.74
C THR A 74 9.88 8.98 -9.25
N THR A 75 8.81 8.96 -8.45
CA THR A 75 8.89 8.92 -6.99
C THR A 75 7.90 7.97 -6.35
N VAL A 76 8.30 7.45 -5.17
CA VAL A 76 7.42 6.63 -4.32
C VAL A 76 6.16 7.43 -3.93
N ALA A 77 6.30 8.73 -3.67
CA ALA A 77 5.15 9.59 -3.35
C ALA A 77 4.13 9.64 -4.49
N GLN A 78 4.57 9.86 -5.74
CA GLN A 78 3.67 9.86 -6.91
C GLN A 78 2.92 8.53 -7.05
N LEU A 79 3.61 7.40 -6.87
CA LEU A 79 3.00 6.08 -6.92
C LEU A 79 1.90 5.94 -5.85
N LEU A 80 2.22 6.28 -4.60
CA LEU A 80 1.29 6.15 -3.47
C LEU A 80 0.07 7.06 -3.62
N ASP A 81 0.27 8.31 -4.01
CA ASP A 81 -0.83 9.26 -4.23
C ASP A 81 -1.77 8.77 -5.34
N ARG A 82 -1.20 8.21 -6.40
CA ARG A 82 -1.97 7.66 -7.51
C ARG A 82 -2.79 6.45 -7.09
N LEU A 83 -2.18 5.51 -6.36
CA LEU A 83 -2.87 4.33 -5.82
C LEU A 83 -4.02 4.74 -4.89
N LYS A 84 -3.78 5.70 -3.99
CA LYS A 84 -4.81 6.27 -3.11
C LYS A 84 -5.92 6.97 -3.89
N SER A 85 -5.60 7.65 -4.98
CA SER A 85 -6.62 8.32 -5.79
C SER A 85 -7.50 7.35 -6.57
N GLN A 86 -6.93 6.27 -7.10
CA GLN A 86 -7.63 5.33 -7.99
C GLN A 86 -8.38 4.23 -7.24
N PHE A 87 -7.81 3.73 -6.14
CA PHE A 87 -8.32 2.56 -5.43
C PHE A 87 -8.88 2.87 -4.04
N LYS A 88 -9.00 4.16 -3.66
CA LYS A 88 -9.68 4.50 -2.40
C LYS A 88 -11.09 3.94 -2.39
N ASP A 89 -11.51 3.52 -1.22
CA ASP A 89 -12.91 3.18 -0.99
C ASP A 89 -13.78 4.40 -1.31
N SER A 90 -14.72 4.21 -2.25
CA SER A 90 -15.65 5.25 -2.68
C SER A 90 -16.82 5.42 -1.72
N ARG A 91 -16.98 4.50 -0.76
CA ARG A 91 -18.08 4.54 0.22
C ARG A 91 -17.93 5.73 1.16
N THR A 92 -19.02 6.45 1.36
CA THR A 92 -19.06 7.53 2.35
C THR A 92 -19.09 6.96 3.76
N THR A 93 -18.71 7.78 4.76
CA THR A 93 -18.82 7.40 6.17
C THR A 93 -20.26 6.99 6.55
N GLU A 94 -21.26 7.61 5.93
CA GLU A 94 -22.67 7.27 6.15
C GLU A 94 -23.02 5.88 5.59
N GLN A 95 -22.53 5.54 4.40
CA GLN A 95 -22.70 4.21 3.80
C GLN A 95 -21.99 3.12 4.61
N LEU A 96 -20.81 3.42 5.16
CA LEU A 96 -20.08 2.50 6.04
C LEU A 96 -20.84 2.26 7.35
N LYS A 97 -21.39 3.31 7.96
CA LYS A 97 -22.25 3.19 9.16
C LYS A 97 -23.47 2.32 8.87
N LEU A 98 -24.17 2.58 7.77
CA LEU A 98 -25.32 1.77 7.34
C LEU A 98 -24.96 0.29 7.17
N ASN A 99 -23.80 -0.02 6.58
CA ASN A 99 -23.34 -1.40 6.45
C ASN A 99 -23.07 -2.08 7.79
N LEU A 100 -22.50 -1.35 8.77
CA LEU A 100 -22.30 -1.84 10.14
C LEU A 100 -23.63 -2.10 10.87
N PHE A 101 -24.63 -1.22 10.70
CA PHE A 101 -25.95 -1.43 11.31
C PHE A 101 -26.74 -2.57 10.66
N ASN A 102 -26.51 -2.83 9.37
CA ASN A 102 -27.19 -3.89 8.62
C ASN A 102 -26.50 -5.26 8.73
N THR A 103 -25.25 -5.32 9.20
CA THR A 103 -24.56 -6.59 9.48
C THR A 103 -25.13 -7.18 10.77
N LYS A 104 -26.08 -8.10 10.62
CA LYS A 104 -26.59 -8.86 11.77
C LYS A 104 -25.48 -9.76 12.30
N PRO A 105 -25.24 -9.80 13.62
CA PRO A 105 -24.30 -10.75 14.20
C PRO A 105 -24.73 -12.15 13.83
N ASN A 106 -23.81 -12.91 13.23
CA ASN A 106 -24.03 -14.31 12.95
C ASN A 106 -24.13 -15.04 14.29
N PRO A 107 -25.24 -15.74 14.60
CA PRO A 107 -25.41 -16.42 15.89
C PRO A 107 -24.40 -17.57 16.11
N ARG A 108 -23.56 -17.87 15.12
CA ARG A 108 -22.45 -18.84 15.19
C ARG A 108 -21.05 -18.21 15.27
N GLU A 109 -20.92 -16.89 15.16
CA GLU A 109 -19.64 -16.18 15.35
C GLU A 109 -19.37 -15.96 16.84
N HIS A 110 -18.13 -16.19 17.26
CA HIS A 110 -17.74 -15.96 18.65
C HIS A 110 -17.55 -14.44 18.85
N PRO A 111 -17.83 -13.88 20.05
CA PRO A 111 -17.69 -12.43 20.31
C PRO A 111 -16.28 -11.85 20.07
N PHE A 112 -15.26 -12.69 19.91
CA PHE A 112 -13.87 -12.31 19.64
C PHE A 112 -13.55 -12.23 18.13
N ASP A 113 -14.47 -12.64 17.26
CA ASP A 113 -14.28 -12.63 15.81
C ASP A 113 -14.75 -11.31 15.15
N PHE A 114 -15.15 -10.32 15.97
CA PHE A 114 -15.56 -8.96 15.56
C PHE A 114 -14.46 -7.92 15.77
#